data_AF-A0AA39QZX9-F1
#
_entry.id   AF-A0AA39QZX9-F1
#
_cell.length_a   1.000
_cell.length_b   1.000
_cell.length_c   1.000
_cell.angle_alpha   90.00
_cell.angle_beta   90.00
_cell.angle_gamma   90.00
#
_symmetry.space_group_name_H-M   'P 1'
#
loop_
_entity.id
_entity.type
_entity.pdbx_description
1 polymer ?
#
loop_
_entity_poly.entity_id
_entity_poly.type
_entity_poly.pdbx_seq_one_letter_code
_entity_poly.pdbx_strand_id
1 'polypeptide(L)'
;MSLSRSPSPRRGGGWASPGLTSPYENVSGKSSPRKTYGDIQMNGSASATGENVTWASAKARSEEINGYPSFSTRNNGFFSRHARKISTSLPTFSLGGRRDFADKEKLGRGRWPPIAGSRTVRYLQRTGRVAWRFRLRLGIVLGLLLAYILFYATPLHRVYRRTSWLGGGSKYVVILAANQGGGVMEWKGPREWAIERDSVRNKKKYAKKWGYDLEIVDMSTKKRYAHEWRESWEKVDTIRNCMRKYPQAEWFWWLDLNTFIMEPSYSLQSHIFNDLVANTYRDINVYNPLNISHPFKSPHLDAVARSPTGNGRKDSIHLVIPQDCGGFNLGSFLIHRSIWTDRLLDIWWDPVGYEQKHMEWEHKEQDAMEHLYTNQPWIRPHTAFIPQRKINSFPMGACSENGEDPKIHYSERDRDFLVNMAGCEWGRDCWGEMYNFRELSNKLNRTPWEKFKDGLSDGFRALKARFAAKKEEDEDVKS
;
A
#
# COMPACT_ATOMS: atom_id res chain seq x y z
N MET A 1 -74.92 0.55 -36.15
CA MET A 1 -74.82 1.20 -34.83
C MET A 1 -73.60 2.11 -34.81
N SER A 2 -73.77 3.27 -34.19
CA SER A 2 -72.88 4.42 -34.07
C SER A 2 -71.61 4.19 -33.26
N LEU A 3 -70.52 4.90 -33.65
CA LEU A 3 -69.46 5.53 -32.83
C LEU A 3 -68.60 4.58 -31.95
N SER A 4 -67.28 4.70 -31.78
CA SER A 4 -66.41 5.88 -31.72
C SER A 4 -64.96 5.43 -31.51
N ARG A 5 -64.03 6.34 -31.85
CA ARG A 5 -62.64 6.52 -31.35
C ARG A 5 -61.54 6.35 -32.39
N SER A 6 -61.03 7.51 -32.80
CA SER A 6 -59.74 7.74 -33.45
C SER A 6 -58.58 7.52 -32.46
N PRO A 7 -57.45 6.92 -32.89
CA PRO A 7 -56.21 6.96 -32.13
C PRO A 7 -55.43 8.25 -32.46
N SER A 8 -54.97 8.94 -31.43
CA SER A 8 -54.14 10.14 -31.51
C SER A 8 -52.72 9.84 -32.03
N PRO A 9 -52.03 10.83 -32.64
CA PRO A 9 -50.74 10.61 -33.30
C PRO A 9 -49.60 10.59 -32.28
N ARG A 10 -48.71 9.59 -32.37
CA ARG A 10 -47.43 9.60 -31.66
C ARG A 10 -46.46 10.56 -32.34
N ARG A 11 -45.73 11.35 -31.54
CA ARG A 11 -44.68 12.27 -32.00
C ARG A 11 -43.60 11.50 -32.75
N GLY A 12 -43.45 11.78 -34.06
CA GLY A 12 -42.26 11.41 -34.83
C GLY A 12 -42.45 10.62 -36.11
N GLY A 13 -43.67 10.39 -36.61
CA GLY A 13 -43.85 9.72 -37.91
C GLY A 13 -45.21 10.00 -38.55
N GLY A 14 -45.20 10.50 -39.77
CA GLY A 14 -46.39 10.87 -40.56
C GLY A 14 -47.22 9.67 -41.04
N TRP A 15 -48.33 9.99 -41.71
CA TRP A 15 -49.33 9.05 -42.21
C TRP A 15 -48.78 8.13 -43.31
N ALA A 16 -49.14 6.85 -43.28
CA ALA A 16 -48.71 5.85 -44.24
C ALA A 16 -49.57 5.88 -45.52
N SER A 17 -48.92 6.09 -46.67
CA SER A 17 -49.48 5.78 -48.00
C SER A 17 -49.15 4.32 -48.39
N PRO A 18 -50.05 3.60 -49.06
CA PRO A 18 -49.86 2.19 -49.39
C PRO A 18 -49.10 2.00 -50.70
N GLY A 19 -48.20 1.02 -50.72
CA GLY A 19 -47.66 0.45 -51.95
C GLY A 19 -46.14 0.55 -52.07
N LEU A 20 -45.43 -0.46 -51.55
CA LEU A 20 -44.19 -1.06 -52.08
C LEU A 20 -43.63 -2.00 -51.02
N THR A 21 -43.96 -3.28 -51.16
CA THR A 21 -43.50 -4.38 -50.31
C THR A 21 -42.05 -4.74 -50.66
N SER A 22 -41.12 -4.54 -49.73
CA SER A 22 -39.88 -5.31 -49.66
C SER A 22 -39.82 -6.03 -48.29
N PRO A 23 -39.42 -7.31 -48.23
CA PRO A 23 -39.51 -8.07 -46.99
C PRO A 23 -38.44 -7.60 -46.00
N TYR A 24 -38.91 -7.08 -44.88
CA TYR A 24 -38.13 -6.78 -43.69
C TYR A 24 -37.90 -8.11 -42.95
N GLU A 25 -36.68 -8.63 -42.95
CA GLU A 25 -36.26 -9.59 -41.93
C GLU A 25 -35.00 -9.12 -41.21
N ASN A 26 -35.21 -8.87 -39.92
CA ASN A 26 -34.28 -9.16 -38.83
C ASN A 26 -33.09 -8.22 -38.61
N VAL A 27 -33.39 -6.98 -38.23
CA VAL A 27 -32.54 -6.21 -37.30
C VAL A 27 -33.06 -6.45 -35.88
N SER A 28 -32.55 -7.48 -35.21
CA SER A 28 -32.63 -7.57 -33.74
C SER A 28 -31.27 -7.92 -33.18
N GLY A 29 -30.74 -7.02 -32.34
CA GLY A 29 -29.46 -7.20 -31.67
C GLY A 29 -29.58 -8.23 -30.55
N LYS A 30 -28.94 -9.39 -30.71
CA LYS A 30 -28.56 -10.29 -29.61
C LYS A 30 -27.22 -10.94 -29.92
N SER A 31 -26.35 -10.96 -28.91
CA SER A 31 -24.99 -11.48 -28.92
C SER A 31 -24.90 -12.78 -28.12
N SER A 32 -25.11 -13.92 -28.77
CA SER A 32 -24.55 -15.24 -28.39
C SER A 32 -24.97 -16.31 -29.42
N PRO A 33 -24.07 -17.22 -29.84
CA PRO A 33 -24.40 -18.24 -30.82
C PRO A 33 -25.03 -19.47 -30.16
N ARG A 34 -26.20 -19.89 -30.65
CA ARG A 34 -26.78 -21.20 -30.36
C ARG A 34 -26.60 -22.08 -31.61
N LYS A 35 -25.94 -23.22 -31.47
CA LYS A 35 -25.90 -24.27 -32.49
C LYS A 35 -27.26 -24.94 -32.55
N THR A 36 -27.88 -24.98 -33.73
CA THR A 36 -28.98 -25.90 -34.03
C THR A 36 -28.50 -26.88 -35.09
N TYR A 37 -28.65 -28.15 -34.76
CA TYR A 37 -28.24 -29.34 -35.50
C TYR A 37 -29.42 -29.79 -36.37
N GLY A 38 -29.15 -30.25 -37.59
CA GLY A 38 -30.13 -31.00 -38.39
C GLY A 38 -30.32 -30.48 -39.79
N ASP A 39 -29.41 -30.84 -40.71
CA ASP A 39 -29.87 -31.58 -41.87
C ASP A 39 -28.73 -32.50 -42.36
N ILE A 40 -28.95 -33.81 -42.22
CA ILE A 40 -28.04 -34.90 -42.54
C ILE A 40 -28.67 -35.66 -43.71
N GLN A 41 -27.93 -35.68 -44.83
CA GLN A 41 -27.84 -36.75 -45.84
C GLN A 41 -29.11 -37.04 -46.68
N MET A 42 -29.06 -37.47 -47.95
CA MET A 42 -28.12 -38.37 -48.62
C MET A 42 -27.96 -38.06 -50.12
N ASN A 43 -26.79 -38.49 -50.60
CA ASN A 43 -26.34 -38.69 -51.97
C ASN A 43 -27.37 -39.20 -52.99
N GLY A 44 -27.16 -38.76 -54.24
CA GLY A 44 -26.81 -39.70 -55.30
C GLY A 44 -27.69 -39.68 -56.55
N SER A 45 -27.17 -39.14 -57.66
CA SER A 45 -27.14 -39.83 -58.97
C SER A 45 -26.52 -38.93 -60.06
N ALA A 46 -25.40 -39.44 -60.59
CA ALA A 46 -24.87 -39.37 -61.95
C ALA A 46 -25.33 -38.29 -62.95
N SER A 47 -24.29 -37.66 -63.54
CA SER A 47 -24.07 -37.50 -64.98
C SER A 47 -25.16 -36.82 -65.83
N ALA A 48 -24.92 -35.56 -66.21
CA ALA A 48 -24.83 -35.11 -67.60
C ALA A 48 -24.92 -33.57 -67.65
N THR A 49 -23.98 -32.95 -68.37
CA THR A 49 -24.14 -31.68 -69.12
C THR A 49 -25.17 -30.66 -68.61
N GLY A 50 -24.72 -29.57 -68.01
CA GLY A 50 -25.55 -28.37 -67.81
C GLY A 50 -25.02 -27.46 -66.71
N GLU A 51 -24.69 -26.21 -67.07
CA GLU A 51 -24.32 -25.15 -66.15
C GLU A 51 -25.44 -24.88 -65.12
N ASN A 52 -25.22 -25.18 -63.84
CA ASN A 52 -26.09 -24.71 -62.75
C ASN A 52 -25.52 -23.40 -62.17
N VAL A 53 -25.89 -22.28 -62.81
CA VAL A 53 -25.64 -20.93 -62.30
C VAL A 53 -26.52 -20.72 -61.06
N THR A 54 -25.92 -20.77 -59.87
CA THR A 54 -26.62 -20.40 -58.63
C THR A 54 -26.76 -18.89 -58.55
N TRP A 55 -27.90 -18.38 -58.07
CA TRP A 55 -28.14 -16.94 -57.93
C TRP A 55 -27.03 -16.25 -57.10
N ALA A 56 -26.48 -16.93 -56.09
CA ALA A 56 -25.33 -16.42 -55.34
C ALA A 56 -24.08 -16.13 -56.22
N SER A 57 -23.82 -16.97 -57.24
CA SER A 57 -22.66 -16.84 -58.12
C SER A 57 -22.81 -15.75 -59.20
N ALA A 58 -24.02 -15.52 -59.71
CA ALA A 58 -24.31 -14.43 -60.65
C ALA A 58 -24.28 -13.05 -59.96
N LYS A 59 -24.71 -12.98 -58.69
CA LYS A 59 -24.61 -11.75 -57.89
C LYS A 59 -23.15 -11.35 -57.63
N ALA A 60 -22.31 -12.31 -57.25
CA ALA A 60 -20.89 -12.06 -56.99
C ALA A 60 -20.12 -11.57 -58.23
N ARG A 61 -20.41 -12.12 -59.42
CA ARG A 61 -19.81 -11.63 -60.69
C ARG A 61 -20.31 -10.25 -61.12
N SER A 62 -21.53 -9.86 -60.73
CA SER A 62 -22.07 -8.52 -61.03
C SER A 62 -21.55 -7.42 -60.09
N GLU A 63 -21.17 -7.78 -58.86
CA GLU A 63 -20.57 -6.85 -57.88
C GLU A 63 -19.10 -6.52 -58.23
N GLU A 64 -18.43 -7.34 -59.04
CA GLU A 64 -17.05 -7.12 -59.49
C GLU A 64 -16.94 -6.17 -60.71
N ILE A 65 -18.03 -6.00 -61.48
CA ILE A 65 -18.03 -5.24 -62.75
C ILE A 65 -18.57 -3.80 -62.58
N ASN A 66 -19.35 -3.51 -61.54
CA ASN A 66 -19.83 -2.16 -61.24
C ASN A 66 -18.97 -1.48 -60.17
N GLY A 67 -17.83 -0.94 -60.62
CA GLY A 67 -16.90 -0.16 -59.81
C GLY A 67 -17.52 1.11 -59.22
N TYR A 68 -17.93 1.02 -57.95
CA TYR A 68 -17.94 2.16 -57.03
C TYR A 68 -17.11 1.77 -55.80
N PRO A 69 -16.14 2.59 -55.35
CA PRO A 69 -15.35 2.26 -54.18
C PRO A 69 -16.25 2.36 -52.95
N SER A 70 -16.71 1.21 -52.44
CA SER A 70 -17.39 1.16 -51.15
C SER A 70 -16.36 1.35 -50.04
N PHE A 71 -16.57 2.39 -49.24
CA PHE A 71 -15.69 2.75 -48.15
C PHE A 71 -15.72 1.66 -47.07
N SER A 72 -14.73 0.76 -47.10
CA SER A 72 -14.46 -0.18 -46.01
C SER A 72 -14.09 0.59 -44.75
N THR A 73 -15.04 0.69 -43.80
CA THR A 73 -14.71 1.18 -42.47
C THR A 73 -13.91 0.12 -41.74
N ARG A 74 -12.58 0.27 -41.80
CA ARG A 74 -11.64 -0.45 -40.92
C ARG A 74 -12.15 -0.33 -39.48
N ASN A 75 -12.29 -1.48 -38.81
CA ASN A 75 -12.89 -1.62 -37.49
C ASN A 75 -12.04 -0.91 -36.42
N ASN A 76 -12.17 0.41 -36.32
CA ASN A 76 -11.46 1.22 -35.33
C ASN A 76 -12.32 1.33 -34.07
N GLY A 77 -11.70 1.00 -32.93
CA GLY A 77 -12.34 0.83 -31.63
C GLY A 77 -12.95 2.10 -31.03
N PHE A 78 -13.59 1.93 -29.87
CA PHE A 78 -14.38 2.92 -29.12
C PHE A 78 -13.83 4.36 -29.14
N PHE A 79 -12.51 4.53 -28.99
CA PHE A 79 -11.85 5.84 -28.96
C PHE A 79 -11.86 6.59 -30.30
N SER A 80 -11.78 5.92 -31.45
CA SER A 80 -11.80 6.61 -32.75
C SER A 80 -13.20 7.13 -33.12
N ARG A 81 -14.25 6.45 -32.64
CA ARG A 81 -15.64 6.86 -32.85
C ARG A 81 -15.98 8.14 -32.05
N HIS A 82 -15.42 8.27 -30.86
CA HIS A 82 -15.60 9.47 -30.03
C HIS A 82 -14.69 10.63 -30.46
N ALA A 83 -13.48 10.36 -30.95
CA ALA A 83 -12.58 11.40 -31.46
C ALA A 83 -13.19 12.20 -32.64
N ARG A 84 -13.94 11.53 -33.54
CA ARG A 84 -14.65 12.23 -34.63
C ARG A 84 -15.73 13.19 -34.10
N LYS A 85 -16.51 12.78 -33.08
CA LYS A 85 -17.54 13.64 -32.47
C LYS A 85 -16.95 14.90 -31.82
N ILE A 86 -15.75 14.80 -31.25
CA ILE A 86 -15.05 15.95 -30.64
C ILE A 86 -14.43 16.85 -31.73
N SER A 87 -13.96 16.28 -32.85
CA SER A 87 -13.45 17.07 -33.98
C SER A 87 -14.54 17.80 -34.78
N THR A 88 -15.78 17.29 -34.79
CA THR A 88 -16.90 17.89 -35.51
C THR A 88 -17.63 18.99 -34.71
N SER A 89 -17.35 19.12 -33.42
CA SER A 89 -17.94 20.16 -32.56
C SER A 89 -17.06 21.41 -32.41
N LEU A 90 -15.94 21.48 -33.14
CA LEU A 90 -15.08 22.67 -33.19
C LEU A 90 -15.45 23.51 -34.41
N PRO A 91 -15.68 24.83 -34.25
CA PRO A 91 -15.98 25.70 -35.40
C PRO A 91 -14.78 25.75 -36.33
N THR A 92 -14.95 25.24 -37.55
CA THR A 92 -13.96 25.33 -38.62
C THR A 92 -14.01 26.73 -39.24
N PHE A 93 -13.00 27.55 -38.98
CA PHE A 93 -12.75 28.75 -39.78
C PHE A 93 -12.11 28.32 -41.10
N SER A 94 -12.94 28.23 -42.15
CA SER A 94 -12.50 28.00 -43.53
C SER A 94 -11.76 29.24 -44.06
N LEU A 95 -10.44 29.13 -44.19
CA LEU A 95 -9.60 30.05 -44.95
C LEU A 95 -8.98 29.27 -46.13
N GLY A 96 -9.64 29.33 -47.29
CA GLY A 96 -9.10 29.27 -48.65
C GLY A 96 -8.27 28.07 -49.14
N GLY A 97 -8.70 27.45 -50.24
CA GLY A 97 -7.76 27.00 -51.28
C GLY A 97 -8.10 25.72 -52.04
N ARG A 98 -9.03 25.77 -53.01
CA ARG A 98 -8.86 25.01 -54.26
C ARG A 98 -9.24 25.89 -55.44
N ARG A 99 -8.32 25.90 -56.40
CA ARG A 99 -8.22 26.77 -57.56
C ARG A 99 -9.18 26.30 -58.64
N ASP A 100 -9.95 27.22 -59.22
CA ASP A 100 -10.34 27.16 -60.62
C ASP A 100 -10.29 28.57 -61.21
N PHE A 101 -9.75 28.62 -62.42
CA PHE A 101 -9.46 29.80 -63.21
C PHE A 101 -10.73 30.52 -63.65
N ALA A 102 -10.83 31.82 -63.37
CA ALA A 102 -11.49 32.78 -64.26
C ALA A 102 -11.08 34.19 -63.83
N ASP A 103 -10.29 34.84 -64.69
CA ASP A 103 -10.00 36.26 -64.62
C ASP A 103 -11.28 37.10 -64.55
N LYS A 104 -11.33 38.02 -63.59
CA LYS A 104 -11.91 39.36 -63.79
C LYS A 104 -11.45 40.29 -62.66
N GLU A 105 -10.76 41.33 -63.10
CA GLU A 105 -10.32 42.50 -62.36
C GLU A 105 -11.29 42.95 -61.25
N LYS A 106 -10.78 43.05 -60.01
CA LYS A 106 -11.07 44.17 -59.11
C LYS A 106 -9.82 44.54 -58.32
N LEU A 107 -9.09 45.52 -58.84
CA LEU A 107 -8.21 46.36 -58.05
C LEU A 107 -9.02 47.02 -56.94
N GLY A 108 -8.55 46.87 -55.70
CA GLY A 108 -9.00 47.64 -54.55
C GLY A 108 -10.01 46.93 -53.64
N ARG A 109 -9.53 46.44 -52.50
CA ARG A 109 -10.06 46.76 -51.15
C ARG A 109 -9.40 45.92 -50.05
N GLY A 110 -8.89 46.60 -49.03
CA GLY A 110 -8.98 46.08 -47.66
C GLY A 110 -7.71 45.57 -47.00
N ARG A 111 -6.63 46.36 -47.00
CA ARG A 111 -5.65 46.31 -45.90
C ARG A 111 -6.42 46.71 -44.64
N TRP A 112 -6.71 45.77 -43.74
CA TRP A 112 -7.30 46.10 -42.44
C TRP A 112 -6.35 47.08 -41.73
N PRO A 113 -6.79 48.28 -41.31
CA PRO A 113 -5.93 49.16 -40.54
C PRO A 113 -5.67 48.50 -39.18
N PRO A 114 -4.49 48.71 -38.56
CA PRO A 114 -4.28 48.26 -37.21
C PRO A 114 -5.17 49.12 -36.33
N ILE A 115 -6.29 48.58 -35.86
CA ILE A 115 -7.08 49.20 -34.80
C ILE A 115 -6.09 49.50 -33.69
N ALA A 116 -5.99 50.78 -33.31
CA ALA A 116 -5.18 51.29 -32.22
C ALA A 116 -5.72 50.74 -30.89
N GLY A 117 -5.50 49.45 -30.65
CA GLY A 117 -5.77 48.82 -29.38
C GLY A 117 -4.81 49.41 -28.36
N SER A 118 -5.39 49.90 -27.27
CA SER A 118 -4.71 50.27 -26.03
C SER A 118 -3.53 49.31 -25.75
N ARG A 119 -2.45 49.80 -25.13
CA ARG A 119 -1.26 48.99 -24.78
C ARG A 119 -1.66 47.63 -24.15
N THR A 120 -2.77 47.59 -23.41
CA THR A 120 -3.36 46.38 -22.82
C THR A 120 -3.76 45.31 -23.84
N VAL A 121 -4.35 45.67 -24.98
CA VAL A 121 -4.78 44.73 -26.05
C VAL A 121 -3.58 44.12 -26.76
N ARG A 122 -2.53 44.92 -27.00
CA ARG A 122 -1.26 44.43 -27.56
C ARG A 122 -0.54 43.48 -26.60
N TYR A 123 -0.56 43.79 -25.30
CA TYR A 123 -0.06 42.87 -24.27
C TYR A 123 -0.87 41.57 -24.24
N LEU A 124 -2.21 41.63 -24.27
CA LEU A 124 -3.08 40.44 -24.28
C LEU A 124 -2.85 39.54 -25.50
N GLN A 125 -2.65 40.12 -26.69
CA GLN A 125 -2.38 39.36 -27.90
C GLN A 125 -0.97 38.75 -27.92
N ARG A 126 -0.01 39.37 -27.23
CA ARG A 126 1.37 38.87 -27.08
C ARG A 126 1.42 37.77 -26.03
N THR A 127 0.77 37.95 -24.88
CA THR A 127 0.63 36.91 -23.85
C THR A 127 -0.21 35.74 -24.34
N GLY A 128 -1.27 35.97 -25.12
CA GLY A 128 -2.08 34.91 -25.74
C GLY A 128 -1.30 34.04 -26.73
N ARG A 129 -0.44 34.64 -27.57
CA ARG A 129 0.45 33.89 -28.48
C ARG A 129 1.54 33.11 -27.75
N VAL A 130 2.10 33.69 -26.68
CA VAL A 130 3.08 33.01 -25.81
C VAL A 130 2.39 31.86 -25.07
N ALA A 131 1.25 32.10 -24.43
CA ALA A 131 0.47 31.09 -23.74
C ALA A 131 0.05 29.93 -24.66
N TRP A 132 -0.31 30.20 -25.92
CA TRP A 132 -0.65 29.15 -26.89
C TRP A 132 0.56 28.30 -27.31
N ARG A 133 1.77 28.88 -27.37
CA ARG A 133 3.02 28.12 -27.58
C ARG A 133 3.42 27.31 -26.35
N PHE A 134 3.15 27.83 -25.16
CA PHE A 134 3.43 27.15 -23.89
C PHE A 134 2.29 26.26 -23.40
N ARG A 135 1.12 26.20 -24.06
CA ARG A 135 -0.08 25.49 -23.59
C ARG A 135 0.14 24.01 -23.30
N LEU A 136 1.00 23.36 -24.10
CA LEU A 136 1.36 21.95 -23.88
C LEU A 136 2.25 21.81 -22.63
N ARG A 137 3.25 22.66 -22.47
CA ARG A 137 4.12 22.67 -21.28
C ARG A 137 3.34 23.02 -20.01
N LEU A 138 2.47 24.02 -20.09
CA LEU A 138 1.62 24.46 -19.00
C LEU A 138 0.54 23.41 -18.67
N GLY A 139 -0.01 22.73 -19.68
CA GLY A 139 -0.89 21.59 -19.51
C GLY A 139 -0.20 20.39 -18.86
N ILE A 140 1.07 20.10 -19.19
CA ILE A 140 1.87 19.07 -18.51
C ILE A 140 2.09 19.43 -17.04
N VAL A 141 2.50 20.68 -16.76
CA VAL A 141 2.71 21.13 -15.37
C VAL A 141 1.42 21.07 -14.56
N LEU A 142 0.30 21.54 -15.12
CA LEU A 142 -1.01 21.44 -14.48
C LEU A 142 -1.45 19.99 -14.31
N GLY A 143 -1.18 19.12 -15.28
CA GLY A 143 -1.46 17.69 -15.20
C GLY A 143 -0.65 17.00 -14.10
N LEU A 144 0.64 17.32 -13.96
CA LEU A 144 1.50 16.82 -12.89
C LEU A 144 1.07 17.36 -11.52
N LEU A 145 0.70 18.64 -11.42
CA LEU A 145 0.14 19.23 -10.20
C LEU A 145 -1.18 18.58 -9.83
N LEU A 146 -2.09 18.37 -10.79
CA LEU A 146 -3.35 17.69 -10.58
C LEU A 146 -3.10 16.25 -10.13
N ALA A 147 -2.19 15.51 -10.77
CA ALA A 147 -1.84 14.15 -10.38
C ALA A 147 -1.23 14.11 -8.96
N TYR A 148 -0.36 15.06 -8.63
CA TYR A 148 0.20 15.21 -7.29
C TYR A 148 -0.90 15.47 -6.24
N ILE A 149 -1.79 16.42 -6.51
CA ILE A 149 -2.92 16.73 -5.62
C ILE A 149 -3.85 15.53 -5.50
N LEU A 150 -4.20 14.88 -6.62
CA LEU A 150 -5.05 13.69 -6.61
C LEU A 150 -4.39 12.55 -5.84
N PHE A 151 -3.09 12.34 -5.96
CA PHE A 151 -2.41 11.26 -5.26
C PHE A 151 -2.25 11.56 -3.76
N TYR A 152 -1.83 12.76 -3.38
CA TYR A 152 -1.50 13.11 -1.99
C TYR A 152 -2.66 13.69 -1.17
N ALA A 153 -3.62 14.38 -1.80
CA ALA A 153 -4.78 14.95 -1.10
C ALA A 153 -5.97 13.97 -1.02
N THR A 154 -6.06 13.00 -1.94
CA THR A 154 -7.15 12.00 -1.93
C THR A 154 -6.68 10.67 -1.32
N PRO A 155 -7.58 9.72 -0.99
CA PRO A 155 -7.18 8.44 -0.42
C PRO A 155 -6.48 7.52 -1.44
N LEU A 156 -6.29 7.93 -2.71
CA LEU A 156 -5.61 7.14 -3.74
C LEU A 156 -4.25 6.60 -3.29
N HIS A 157 -3.41 7.44 -2.68
CA HIS A 157 -2.12 6.99 -2.15
C HIS A 157 -2.25 5.91 -1.07
N ARG A 158 -3.30 5.96 -0.24
CA ARG A 158 -3.56 4.93 0.79
C ARG A 158 -3.99 3.63 0.15
N VAL A 159 -4.88 3.69 -0.85
CA VAL A 159 -5.33 2.50 -1.60
C VAL A 159 -4.14 1.86 -2.32
N TYR A 160 -3.31 2.64 -2.99
CA TYR A 160 -2.08 2.16 -3.64
C TYR A 160 -1.18 1.41 -2.67
N ARG A 161 -0.88 2.00 -1.50
CA ARG A 161 0.00 1.38 -0.49
C ARG A 161 -0.59 0.12 0.12
N ARG A 162 -1.91 0.10 0.37
CA ARG A 162 -2.61 -1.05 0.94
C ARG A 162 -2.71 -2.22 -0.05
N THR A 163 -2.83 -1.94 -1.34
CA THR A 163 -3.09 -2.94 -2.37
C THR A 163 -1.97 -3.99 -2.45
N SER A 164 -2.31 -5.28 -2.39
CA SER A 164 -1.36 -6.42 -2.25
C SER A 164 -0.32 -6.57 -3.36
N TRP A 165 -0.68 -6.24 -4.61
CA TRP A 165 0.18 -6.34 -5.80
C TRP A 165 0.94 -5.05 -6.12
N LEU A 166 0.64 -3.95 -5.43
CA LEU A 166 1.28 -2.65 -5.60
C LEU A 166 2.16 -2.37 -4.38
N GLY A 167 1.64 -1.63 -3.39
CA GLY A 167 2.40 -1.32 -2.18
C GLY A 167 2.52 -2.48 -1.18
N GLY A 168 1.72 -3.54 -1.32
CA GLY A 168 1.83 -4.75 -0.52
C GLY A 168 1.46 -4.59 0.95
N GLY A 169 0.90 -3.45 1.38
CA GLY A 169 0.60 -3.16 2.78
C GLY A 169 -0.37 -4.16 3.41
N SER A 170 -1.38 -4.62 2.68
CA SER A 170 -2.36 -5.60 3.20
C SER A 170 -1.78 -6.98 3.51
N LYS A 171 -0.53 -7.26 3.09
CA LYS A 171 0.16 -8.52 3.40
C LYS A 171 0.76 -8.53 4.81
N TYR A 172 0.82 -7.38 5.47
CA TYR A 172 1.45 -7.22 6.78
C TYR A 172 0.42 -6.71 7.79
N VAL A 173 0.34 -7.40 8.91
CA VAL A 173 -0.51 -7.02 10.05
C VAL A 173 0.39 -6.71 11.24
N VAL A 174 0.22 -5.54 11.82
CA VAL A 174 0.83 -5.17 13.10
C VAL A 174 -0.14 -5.54 14.21
N ILE A 175 0.32 -6.32 15.17
CA ILE A 175 -0.44 -6.74 16.34
C ILE A 175 0.08 -5.96 17.54
N LEU A 176 -0.82 -5.29 18.23
CA LEU A 176 -0.53 -4.58 19.47
C LEU A 176 -1.49 -5.08 20.55
N ALA A 177 -0.94 -5.73 21.58
CA ALA A 177 -1.67 -5.94 22.81
C ALA A 177 -1.69 -4.62 23.60
N ALA A 178 -2.87 -4.03 23.75
CA ALA A 178 -3.04 -2.81 24.54
C ALA A 178 -4.33 -2.92 25.35
N ASN A 179 -4.26 -2.54 26.62
CA ASN A 179 -5.42 -2.57 27.48
C ASN A 179 -6.20 -1.25 27.36
N GLN A 180 -7.07 -1.18 26.35
CA GLN A 180 -7.92 0.00 26.11
C GLN A 180 -8.91 0.25 27.25
N GLY A 181 -9.21 -0.77 28.06
CA GLY A 181 -9.96 -0.66 29.30
C GLY A 181 -9.08 -0.32 30.50
N GLY A 182 -9.64 0.30 31.53
CA GLY A 182 -9.01 0.26 32.85
C GLY A 182 -8.89 -1.19 33.32
N GLY A 183 -7.78 -1.56 33.96
CA GLY A 183 -7.59 -2.89 34.52
C GLY A 183 -8.71 -3.27 35.50
N VAL A 184 -9.00 -4.58 35.58
CA VAL A 184 -10.03 -5.12 36.48
C VAL A 184 -9.48 -5.37 37.90
N MET A 185 -8.18 -5.68 38.03
CA MET A 185 -7.53 -5.99 39.31
C MET A 185 -6.71 -4.81 39.85
N GLU A 186 -6.06 -4.05 38.97
CA GLU A 186 -5.34 -2.82 39.30
C GLU A 186 -5.81 -1.64 38.45
N TRP A 187 -6.03 -0.51 39.10
CA TRP A 187 -6.37 0.73 38.40
C TRP A 187 -5.17 1.21 37.62
N LYS A 188 -5.32 1.30 36.30
CA LYS A 188 -4.28 1.76 35.40
C LYS A 188 -3.83 3.18 35.76
N GLY A 189 -2.54 3.33 36.05
CA GLY A 189 -1.95 4.58 36.48
C GLY A 189 -1.93 5.65 35.37
N PRO A 190 -1.84 6.96 35.69
CA PRO A 190 -1.75 8.02 34.68
C PRO A 190 -0.59 7.85 33.70
N ARG A 191 0.54 7.29 34.18
CA ARG A 191 1.73 7.00 33.36
C ARG A 191 1.47 5.88 32.36
N GLU A 192 0.83 4.79 32.78
CA GLU A 192 0.46 3.66 31.92
C GLU A 192 -0.55 4.09 30.84
N TRP A 193 -1.54 4.91 31.20
CA TRP A 193 -2.44 5.54 30.23
C TRP A 193 -1.69 6.35 29.18
N ALA A 194 -0.68 7.11 29.61
CA ALA A 194 0.11 7.91 28.69
C ALA A 194 1.00 7.05 27.77
N ILE A 195 1.65 6.01 28.30
CA ILE A 195 2.45 5.06 27.53
C ILE A 195 1.59 4.38 26.47
N GLU A 196 0.43 3.85 26.85
CA GLU A 196 -0.47 3.18 25.90
C GLU A 196 -0.92 4.14 24.80
N ARG A 197 -1.41 5.32 25.18
CA ARG A 197 -1.88 6.32 24.22
C ARG A 197 -0.79 6.68 23.22
N ASP A 198 0.44 6.85 23.69
CA ASP A 198 1.58 7.20 22.83
C ASP A 198 2.00 6.04 21.92
N SER A 199 2.05 4.82 22.46
CA SER A 199 2.36 3.59 21.74
C SER A 199 1.33 3.30 20.63
N VAL A 200 0.03 3.34 20.98
CA VAL A 200 -1.08 3.17 20.03
C VAL A 200 -1.03 4.24 18.95
N ARG A 201 -0.84 5.50 19.32
CA ARG A 201 -0.77 6.62 18.36
C ARG A 201 0.41 6.47 17.40
N ASN A 202 1.57 6.05 17.91
CA ASN A 202 2.77 5.81 17.12
C ASN A 202 2.54 4.69 16.09
N LYS A 203 2.11 3.51 16.54
CA LYS A 203 1.86 2.34 15.67
C LYS A 203 0.74 2.60 14.67
N LYS A 204 -0.34 3.27 15.09
CA LYS A 204 -1.45 3.67 14.20
C LYS A 204 -0.99 4.63 13.11
N LYS A 205 -0.10 5.59 13.44
CA LYS A 205 0.48 6.51 12.46
C LYS A 205 1.33 5.76 11.44
N TYR A 206 2.15 4.81 11.88
CA TYR A 206 3.00 3.99 11.01
C TYR A 206 2.18 3.09 10.09
N ALA A 207 1.24 2.31 10.65
CA ALA A 207 0.38 1.41 9.89
C ALA A 207 -0.45 2.17 8.84
N LYS A 208 -1.05 3.30 9.22
CA LYS A 208 -1.80 4.16 8.28
C LYS A 208 -0.93 4.74 7.17
N LYS A 209 0.34 5.05 7.46
CA LYS A 209 1.27 5.61 6.46
C LYS A 209 1.61 4.57 5.38
N TRP A 210 1.79 3.31 5.77
CA TRP A 210 2.21 2.25 4.84
C TRP A 210 1.08 1.34 4.36
N GLY A 211 -0.13 1.55 4.85
CA GLY A 211 -1.30 0.75 4.46
C GLY A 211 -1.29 -0.65 5.09
N TYR A 212 -0.61 -0.81 6.23
CA TYR A 212 -0.69 -2.01 7.06
C TYR A 212 -2.00 -2.04 7.85
N ASP A 213 -2.47 -3.24 8.16
CA ASP A 213 -3.56 -3.42 9.12
C ASP A 213 -2.97 -3.43 10.53
N LEU A 214 -3.61 -2.72 11.46
CA LEU A 214 -3.21 -2.67 12.88
C LEU A 214 -4.33 -3.30 13.70
N GLU A 215 -4.05 -4.45 14.30
CA GLU A 215 -4.93 -5.07 15.27
C GLU A 215 -4.54 -4.62 16.67
N ILE A 216 -5.46 -3.97 17.37
CA ILE A 216 -5.29 -3.64 18.79
C ILE A 216 -6.19 -4.58 19.57
N VAL A 217 -5.57 -5.46 20.36
CA VAL A 217 -6.29 -6.46 21.13
C VAL A 217 -6.37 -6.00 22.58
N ASP A 218 -7.60 -5.95 23.08
CA ASP A 218 -7.89 -5.63 24.47
C ASP A 218 -7.68 -6.86 25.35
N MET A 219 -6.66 -6.77 26.21
CA MET A 219 -6.26 -7.86 27.10
C MET A 219 -7.05 -7.82 28.43
N SER A 220 -7.82 -6.76 28.74
CA SER A 220 -8.53 -6.64 30.04
C SER A 220 -9.54 -7.75 30.28
N THR A 221 -10.31 -8.10 29.25
CA THR A 221 -11.40 -9.07 29.35
C THR A 221 -10.90 -10.48 29.67
N LYS A 222 -9.68 -10.80 29.26
CA LYS A 222 -9.04 -12.09 29.49
C LYS A 222 -8.33 -12.16 30.85
N LYS A 223 -7.73 -11.05 31.32
CA LYS A 223 -7.23 -10.92 32.70
C LYS A 223 -8.30 -11.23 33.76
N ARG A 224 -9.58 -10.94 33.47
CA ARG A 224 -10.71 -11.18 34.40
C ARG A 224 -10.87 -12.64 34.83
N TYR A 225 -10.40 -13.59 34.03
CA TYR A 225 -10.60 -15.03 34.26
C TYR A 225 -9.28 -15.84 34.18
N ALA A 226 -8.15 -15.14 34.12
CA ALA A 226 -6.83 -15.74 33.91
C ALA A 226 -5.91 -15.36 35.06
N HIS A 227 -5.10 -16.31 35.52
CA HIS A 227 -4.04 -16.03 36.49
C HIS A 227 -2.95 -15.12 35.88
N GLU A 228 -2.23 -14.35 36.71
CA GLU A 228 -1.26 -13.31 36.31
C GLU A 228 -0.16 -13.81 35.35
N TRP A 229 0.19 -15.09 35.38
CA TRP A 229 1.19 -15.66 34.46
C TRP A 229 0.68 -15.87 33.04
N ARG A 230 -0.64 -15.89 32.78
CA ARG A 230 -1.21 -16.14 31.44
C ARG A 230 -1.09 -14.96 30.48
N GLU A 231 -0.90 -13.74 30.99
CA GLU A 231 -0.98 -12.51 30.19
C GLU A 231 -0.02 -12.49 29.01
N SER A 232 1.22 -12.94 29.21
CA SER A 232 2.23 -12.94 28.16
C SER A 232 2.01 -14.04 27.12
N TRP A 233 1.45 -15.18 27.55
CA TRP A 233 1.16 -16.31 26.68
C TRP A 233 -0.02 -16.03 25.75
N GLU A 234 -0.90 -15.08 26.08
CA GLU A 234 -2.02 -14.68 25.21
C GLU A 234 -1.58 -14.19 23.82
N LYS A 235 -0.28 -13.89 23.65
CA LYS A 235 0.39 -13.72 22.36
C LYS A 235 -0.04 -14.78 21.35
N VAL A 236 -0.01 -16.04 21.77
CA VAL A 236 -0.26 -17.21 20.90
C VAL A 236 -1.70 -17.20 20.36
N ASP A 237 -2.69 -17.08 21.24
CA ASP A 237 -4.11 -17.00 20.87
C ASP A 237 -4.40 -15.78 20.01
N THR A 238 -3.78 -14.66 20.35
CA THR A 238 -3.99 -13.39 19.65
C THR A 238 -3.46 -13.46 18.23
N ILE A 239 -2.27 -14.00 18.03
CA ILE A 239 -1.70 -14.23 16.70
C ILE A 239 -2.61 -15.14 15.87
N ARG A 240 -3.08 -16.25 16.45
CA ARG A 240 -3.99 -17.18 15.79
C ARG A 240 -5.31 -16.53 15.37
N ASN A 241 -5.89 -15.70 16.23
CA ASN A 241 -7.10 -14.95 15.92
C ASN A 241 -6.86 -13.89 14.84
N CYS A 242 -5.71 -13.22 14.86
CA CYS A 242 -5.31 -12.29 13.79
C CYS A 242 -5.16 -13.01 12.44
N MET A 243 -4.56 -14.21 12.43
CA MET A 243 -4.43 -15.02 11.22
C MET A 243 -5.79 -15.39 10.62
N ARG A 244 -6.81 -15.66 11.45
CA ARG A 244 -8.19 -15.91 10.98
C ARG A 244 -8.88 -14.64 10.48
N LYS A 245 -8.69 -13.51 11.19
CA LYS A 245 -9.32 -12.21 10.86
C LYS A 245 -8.80 -11.60 9.56
N TYR A 246 -7.52 -11.80 9.25
CA TYR A 246 -6.86 -11.17 8.10
C TYR A 246 -6.35 -12.22 7.09
N PRO A 247 -7.21 -12.96 6.38
CA PRO A 247 -6.81 -14.09 5.53
C PRO A 247 -5.86 -13.71 4.39
N GLN A 248 -5.80 -12.45 3.97
CA GLN A 248 -4.87 -11.95 2.95
C GLN A 248 -3.44 -11.65 3.46
N ALA A 249 -3.20 -11.65 4.78
CA ALA A 249 -1.93 -11.26 5.37
C ALA A 249 -0.92 -12.43 5.46
N GLU A 250 0.29 -12.23 4.96
CA GLU A 250 1.35 -13.26 4.99
C GLU A 250 2.17 -13.17 6.28
N TRP A 251 2.42 -11.96 6.78
CA TRP A 251 3.28 -11.71 7.92
C TRP A 251 2.56 -10.93 9.01
N PHE A 252 2.80 -11.34 10.25
CA PHE A 252 2.26 -10.75 11.45
C PHE A 252 3.43 -10.25 12.31
N TRP A 253 3.40 -8.97 12.64
CA TRP A 253 4.41 -8.34 13.48
C TRP A 253 3.83 -8.09 14.85
N TRP A 254 4.31 -8.84 15.84
CA TRP A 254 3.97 -8.59 17.22
C TRP A 254 4.79 -7.43 17.76
N LEU A 255 4.12 -6.50 18.45
CA LEU A 255 4.77 -5.40 19.16
C LEU A 255 4.19 -5.21 20.56
N ASP A 256 5.08 -5.20 21.54
CA ASP A 256 4.71 -4.89 22.93
C ASP A 256 4.34 -3.41 23.10
N LEU A 257 3.61 -3.12 24.18
CA LEU A 257 3.17 -1.77 24.51
C LEU A 257 4.34 -0.80 24.71
N ASN A 258 5.41 -1.27 25.37
CA ASN A 258 6.61 -0.52 25.71
C ASN A 258 7.61 -0.38 24.52
N THR A 259 7.12 -0.53 23.28
CA THR A 259 7.91 -0.30 22.06
C THR A 259 7.50 0.99 21.34
N PHE A 260 8.47 1.66 20.71
CA PHE A 260 8.23 2.88 19.94
C PHE A 260 8.94 2.85 18.59
N ILE A 261 8.18 3.07 17.50
CA ILE A 261 8.74 3.13 16.14
C ILE A 261 9.39 4.50 15.96
N MET A 262 10.72 4.50 15.83
CA MET A 262 11.56 5.69 15.70
C MET A 262 11.61 6.18 14.26
N GLU A 263 11.63 5.25 13.29
CA GLU A 263 11.76 5.58 11.87
C GLU A 263 10.49 5.26 11.06
N PRO A 264 9.54 6.21 10.97
CA PRO A 264 8.34 6.02 10.17
C PRO A 264 8.58 6.23 8.67
N SER A 265 9.81 6.57 8.26
CA SER A 265 10.18 7.07 6.93
C SER A 265 10.21 5.99 5.85
N TYR A 266 10.47 4.73 6.22
CA TYR A 266 10.54 3.57 5.33
C TYR A 266 9.62 2.42 5.77
N SER A 267 9.42 1.47 4.86
CA SER A 267 8.49 0.33 5.01
C SER A 267 9.20 -0.91 5.58
N LEU A 268 8.44 -1.83 6.18
CA LEU A 268 8.95 -3.14 6.60
C LEU A 268 9.50 -3.95 5.42
N GLN A 269 8.91 -3.80 4.23
CA GLN A 269 9.36 -4.49 3.02
C GLN A 269 10.79 -4.08 2.66
N SER A 270 11.05 -2.76 2.59
CA SER A 270 12.39 -2.23 2.33
C SER A 270 13.38 -2.51 3.45
N HIS A 271 12.90 -2.55 4.70
CA HIS A 271 13.77 -2.70 5.87
C HIS A 271 14.21 -4.15 6.12
N ILE A 272 13.28 -5.10 5.97
CA ILE A 272 13.46 -6.49 6.38
C ILE A 272 13.17 -7.44 5.22
N PHE A 273 11.97 -7.39 4.62
CA PHE A 273 11.45 -8.51 3.84
C PHE A 273 12.00 -8.65 2.41
N ASN A 274 12.41 -7.56 1.77
CA ASN A 274 13.00 -7.64 0.43
C ASN A 274 14.27 -8.49 0.47
N ASP A 275 15.18 -8.16 1.38
CA ASP A 275 16.48 -8.81 1.57
C ASP A 275 16.50 -9.68 2.84
N LEU A 276 15.45 -10.47 3.08
CA LEU A 276 15.27 -11.24 4.32
C LEU A 276 16.48 -12.11 4.66
N VAL A 277 17.10 -12.75 3.67
CA VAL A 277 18.27 -13.64 3.86
C VAL A 277 19.53 -12.86 4.25
N ALA A 278 19.71 -11.63 3.76
CA ALA A 278 20.85 -10.79 4.15
C ALA A 278 20.63 -10.12 5.51
N ASN A 279 19.37 -9.85 5.86
CA ASN A 279 18.99 -9.20 7.11
C ASN A 279 18.91 -10.16 8.30
N THR A 280 18.87 -11.47 8.06
CA THR A 280 18.70 -12.49 9.09
C THR A 280 19.80 -13.54 9.01
N TYR A 281 20.06 -14.20 10.13
CA TYR A 281 20.95 -15.34 10.22
C TYR A 281 20.24 -16.47 10.96
N ARG A 282 20.53 -17.72 10.63
CA ARG A 282 19.88 -18.88 11.29
C ARG A 282 20.78 -19.61 12.27
N ASP A 283 22.08 -19.51 12.05
CA ASP A 283 23.04 -20.13 12.93
C ASP A 283 23.11 -19.35 14.24
N ILE A 284 22.60 -19.96 15.31
CA ILE A 284 22.63 -19.35 16.65
C ILE A 284 24.06 -19.09 17.12
N ASN A 285 25.08 -19.77 16.58
CA ASN A 285 26.47 -19.56 16.97
C ASN A 285 27.01 -18.17 16.60
N VAL A 286 26.32 -17.41 15.74
CA VAL A 286 26.68 -16.01 15.43
C VAL A 286 26.54 -15.11 16.67
N TYR A 287 25.49 -15.34 17.46
CA TYR A 287 25.24 -14.65 18.71
C TYR A 287 24.45 -15.57 19.64
N ASN A 288 25.09 -16.00 20.74
CA ASN A 288 24.54 -17.06 21.60
C ASN A 288 24.72 -16.71 23.09
N PRO A 289 23.99 -15.72 23.60
CA PRO A 289 24.08 -15.32 25.02
C PRO A 289 23.72 -16.48 25.97
N LEU A 290 22.81 -17.36 25.55
CA LEU A 290 22.33 -18.51 26.33
C LEU A 290 23.23 -19.75 26.28
N ASN A 291 24.33 -19.70 25.51
CA ASN A 291 25.24 -20.82 25.30
C ASN A 291 24.52 -22.13 24.87
N ILE A 292 23.51 -22.01 24.01
CA ILE A 292 22.75 -23.16 23.49
C ILE A 292 23.66 -23.97 22.56
N SER A 293 23.76 -25.28 22.78
CA SER A 293 24.55 -26.16 21.91
C SER A 293 23.96 -26.24 20.50
N HIS A 294 24.76 -25.96 19.47
CA HIS A 294 24.30 -26.02 18.08
C HIS A 294 25.43 -26.27 17.04
N PRO A 295 25.20 -27.05 15.96
CA PRO A 295 24.06 -27.93 15.71
C PRO A 295 24.18 -29.25 16.50
N PHE A 296 23.05 -29.88 16.78
CA PHE A 296 23.03 -31.15 17.50
C PHE A 296 23.49 -32.29 16.59
N LYS A 297 24.52 -33.03 17.03
CA LYS A 297 25.07 -34.20 16.33
C LYS A 297 24.37 -35.49 16.79
N SER A 298 23.04 -35.54 16.72
CA SER A 298 22.31 -36.79 17.00
C SER A 298 22.08 -37.57 15.69
N PRO A 299 22.34 -38.90 15.66
CA PRO A 299 22.20 -39.72 14.45
C PRO A 299 20.74 -39.86 13.99
N HIS A 300 19.77 -39.65 14.89
CA HIS A 300 18.34 -39.74 14.57
C HIS A 300 17.78 -38.50 13.88
N LEU A 301 18.57 -37.43 13.76
CA LEU A 301 18.14 -36.18 13.13
C LEU A 301 18.30 -36.24 11.61
N ASP A 302 17.35 -35.65 10.92
CA ASP A 302 17.42 -35.41 9.49
C ASP A 302 18.55 -34.42 9.14
N ALA A 303 18.98 -34.43 7.88
CA ALA A 303 20.08 -33.58 7.42
C ALA A 303 19.77 -32.09 7.54
N VAL A 304 18.48 -31.70 7.43
CA VAL A 304 18.06 -30.30 7.54
C VAL A 304 18.12 -29.84 9.00
N ALA A 305 17.60 -30.63 9.95
CA ALA A 305 17.69 -30.28 11.37
C ALA A 305 19.12 -30.34 11.96
N ARG A 306 20.03 -31.11 11.33
CA ARG A 306 21.47 -31.11 11.66
C ARG A 306 22.22 -29.90 11.08
N SER A 307 21.68 -29.24 10.08
CA SER A 307 22.32 -28.10 9.43
C SER A 307 22.14 -26.83 10.28
N PRO A 308 23.21 -26.05 10.56
CA PRO A 308 23.08 -24.81 11.30
C PRO A 308 22.14 -23.80 10.64
N THR A 309 22.06 -23.84 9.31
CA THR A 309 21.24 -22.91 8.51
C THR A 309 19.97 -23.57 7.95
N GLY A 310 19.67 -24.81 8.37
CA GLY A 310 18.63 -25.61 7.75
C GLY A 310 18.89 -25.81 6.25
N ASN A 311 17.89 -25.49 5.43
CA ASN A 311 17.94 -25.61 3.97
C ASN A 311 18.43 -24.34 3.24
N GLY A 312 18.74 -23.25 3.95
CA GLY A 312 19.19 -21.97 3.37
C GLY A 312 18.18 -21.21 2.49
N ARG A 313 16.91 -21.65 2.39
CA ARG A 313 15.91 -21.02 1.50
C ARG A 313 15.06 -19.98 2.25
N LYS A 314 14.87 -18.79 1.68
CA LYS A 314 14.01 -17.73 2.24
C LYS A 314 12.62 -18.23 2.67
N ASP A 315 11.98 -19.06 1.85
CA ASP A 315 10.60 -19.52 2.04
C ASP A 315 10.40 -20.40 3.27
N SER A 316 11.47 -20.95 3.84
CA SER A 316 11.40 -21.74 5.07
C SER A 316 11.45 -20.89 6.33
N ILE A 317 11.77 -19.60 6.25
CA ILE A 317 11.73 -18.70 7.41
C ILE A 317 10.27 -18.44 7.74
N HIS A 318 9.85 -18.91 8.91
CA HIS A 318 8.49 -18.70 9.40
C HIS A 318 8.45 -17.89 10.69
N LEU A 319 9.54 -17.86 11.44
CA LEU A 319 9.67 -17.10 12.67
C LEU A 319 10.94 -16.27 12.61
N VAL A 320 10.84 -14.96 12.85
CA VAL A 320 11.99 -14.05 12.94
C VAL A 320 12.00 -13.41 14.31
N ILE A 321 13.00 -13.75 15.11
CA ILE A 321 13.13 -13.30 16.50
C ILE A 321 14.46 -12.58 16.68
N PRO A 322 14.49 -11.41 17.33
CA PRO A 322 15.73 -10.77 17.70
C PRO A 322 16.28 -11.35 19.02
N GLN A 323 17.59 -11.26 19.22
CA GLN A 323 18.26 -11.74 20.42
C GLN A 323 18.86 -10.58 21.21
N ASP A 324 18.59 -10.51 22.51
CA ASP A 324 19.10 -9.50 23.42
C ASP A 324 20.20 -10.05 24.33
N CYS A 325 20.51 -9.36 25.43
CA CYS A 325 21.53 -9.80 26.37
C CYS A 325 21.19 -11.10 27.11
N GLY A 326 19.90 -11.39 27.28
CA GLY A 326 19.40 -12.54 28.03
C GLY A 326 19.06 -13.72 27.13
N GLY A 327 18.80 -13.51 25.84
CA GLY A 327 18.33 -14.59 24.98
C GLY A 327 17.41 -14.12 23.88
N PHE A 328 16.28 -14.81 23.75
CA PHE A 328 15.28 -14.52 22.73
C PHE A 328 14.36 -13.41 23.22
N ASN A 329 14.19 -12.36 22.40
CA ASN A 329 13.28 -11.29 22.77
C ASN A 329 11.98 -11.33 21.98
N LEU A 330 10.85 -11.46 22.70
CA LEU A 330 9.52 -11.51 22.11
C LEU A 330 8.72 -10.20 22.25
N GLY A 331 9.40 -9.09 22.48
CA GLY A 331 8.79 -7.75 22.49
C GLY A 331 8.59 -7.15 21.10
N SER A 332 9.35 -7.62 20.11
CA SER A 332 9.19 -7.28 18.70
C SER A 332 9.66 -8.43 17.83
N PHE A 333 8.73 -9.25 17.32
CA PHE A 333 9.06 -10.41 16.49
C PHE A 333 8.07 -10.58 15.33
N LEU A 334 8.50 -11.25 14.28
CA LEU A 334 7.72 -11.46 13.06
C LEU A 334 7.39 -12.94 12.91
N ILE A 335 6.15 -13.23 12.55
CA ILE A 335 5.69 -14.58 12.31
C ILE A 335 4.94 -14.65 10.98
N HIS A 336 5.31 -15.62 10.15
CA HIS A 336 4.71 -15.88 8.85
C HIS A 336 3.52 -16.82 9.01
N ARG A 337 2.46 -16.66 8.22
CA ARG A 337 1.40 -17.65 8.16
C ARG A 337 1.89 -18.92 7.47
N SER A 338 1.86 -20.04 8.16
CA SER A 338 2.14 -21.34 7.57
C SER A 338 1.54 -22.47 8.42
N ILE A 339 1.47 -23.67 7.84
CA ILE A 339 1.09 -24.89 8.57
C ILE A 339 2.09 -25.16 9.71
N TRP A 340 3.38 -24.83 9.51
CA TRP A 340 4.39 -24.92 10.54
C TRP A 340 4.08 -24.00 11.71
N THR A 341 3.65 -22.77 11.40
CA THR A 341 3.29 -21.76 12.41
C THR A 341 2.10 -22.21 13.24
N ASP A 342 1.05 -22.75 12.60
CA ASP A 342 -0.11 -23.25 13.34
C ASP A 342 0.28 -24.33 14.35
N ARG A 343 1.16 -25.26 13.96
CA ARG A 343 1.71 -26.31 14.84
C ARG A 343 2.60 -25.76 15.95
N LEU A 344 3.45 -24.77 15.63
CA LEU A 344 4.26 -24.08 16.64
C LEU A 344 3.36 -23.45 17.69
N LEU A 345 2.32 -22.72 17.27
CA LEU A 345 1.39 -22.08 18.19
C LEU A 345 0.62 -23.10 19.04
N ASP A 346 0.33 -24.31 18.54
CA ASP A 346 -0.29 -25.37 19.37
C ASP A 346 0.64 -25.86 20.47
N ILE A 347 1.91 -26.13 20.13
CA ILE A 347 2.90 -26.65 21.10
C ILE A 347 3.37 -25.55 22.05
N TRP A 348 3.44 -24.31 21.57
CA TRP A 348 3.82 -23.18 22.40
C TRP A 348 2.72 -22.80 23.40
N TRP A 349 1.46 -23.15 23.16
CA TRP A 349 0.38 -23.00 24.13
C TRP A 349 0.06 -24.32 24.87
N ASP A 350 0.99 -25.27 24.92
CA ASP A 350 0.80 -26.53 25.63
C ASP A 350 0.68 -26.29 27.15
N PRO A 351 -0.33 -26.88 27.85
CA PRO A 351 -0.45 -26.85 29.31
C PRO A 351 0.81 -27.24 30.08
N VAL A 352 1.65 -28.12 29.53
CA VAL A 352 2.94 -28.44 30.15
C VAL A 352 3.84 -27.20 30.22
N GLY A 353 3.90 -26.43 29.14
CA GLY A 353 4.68 -25.20 29.07
C GLY A 353 4.05 -24.11 29.93
N TYR A 354 2.81 -23.72 29.65
CA TYR A 354 2.23 -22.53 30.26
C TYR A 354 1.72 -22.75 31.69
N GLU A 355 1.42 -23.98 32.11
CA GLU A 355 0.79 -24.27 33.42
C GLU A 355 1.66 -25.12 34.35
N GLN A 356 2.31 -26.18 33.87
CA GLN A 356 3.11 -27.01 34.77
C GLN A 356 4.48 -26.38 35.06
N LYS A 357 5.11 -25.83 34.02
CA LYS A 357 6.45 -25.25 34.10
C LYS A 357 6.46 -23.73 34.31
N HIS A 358 5.31 -23.10 34.54
CA HIS A 358 5.24 -21.64 34.71
C HIS A 358 6.10 -21.09 35.85
N MET A 359 6.40 -21.92 36.86
CA MET A 359 7.31 -21.57 37.96
C MET A 359 8.79 -21.74 37.61
N GLU A 360 9.11 -22.50 36.55
CA GLU A 360 10.46 -22.66 36.01
C GLU A 360 10.83 -21.51 35.05
N TRP A 361 9.83 -20.88 34.42
CA TRP A 361 10.02 -19.79 33.46
C TRP A 361 10.05 -18.43 34.16
N GLU A 362 11.23 -17.84 34.28
CA GLU A 362 11.40 -16.48 34.79
C GLU A 362 10.81 -15.46 33.80
N HIS A 363 11.08 -15.64 32.50
CA HIS A 363 10.58 -14.80 31.41
C HIS A 363 9.39 -15.44 30.66
N LYS A 364 8.64 -16.31 31.34
CA LYS A 364 7.35 -16.86 30.88
C LYS A 364 7.42 -17.48 29.47
N GLU A 365 6.78 -16.88 28.48
CA GLU A 365 6.67 -17.42 27.13
C GLU A 365 7.98 -17.33 26.33
N GLN A 366 8.90 -16.43 26.73
CA GLN A 366 10.23 -16.30 26.15
C GLN A 366 11.06 -17.53 26.45
N ASP A 367 11.23 -17.87 27.73
CA ASP A 367 11.98 -19.07 28.16
C ASP A 367 11.36 -20.35 27.59
N ALA A 368 10.03 -20.40 27.50
CA ALA A 368 9.36 -21.53 26.87
C ALA A 368 9.71 -21.68 25.39
N MET A 369 9.82 -20.58 24.65
CA MET A 369 10.24 -20.61 23.25
C MET A 369 11.72 -21.03 23.12
N GLU A 370 12.58 -20.61 24.05
CA GLU A 370 13.98 -21.02 24.11
C GLU A 370 14.11 -22.52 24.41
N HIS A 371 13.29 -23.04 25.33
CA HIS A 371 13.19 -24.45 25.64
C HIS A 371 12.74 -25.26 24.41
N LEU A 372 11.71 -24.78 23.71
CA LEU A 372 11.24 -25.40 22.48
C LEU A 372 12.33 -25.38 21.40
N TYR A 373 13.01 -24.27 21.20
CA TYR A 373 14.11 -24.17 20.24
C TYR A 373 15.27 -25.14 20.59
N THR A 374 15.59 -25.26 21.87
CA THR A 374 16.66 -26.14 22.38
C THR A 374 16.29 -27.61 22.19
N ASN A 375 15.06 -28.01 22.51
CA ASN A 375 14.67 -29.42 22.56
C ASN A 375 13.99 -29.95 21.30
N GLN A 376 13.41 -29.08 20.46
CA GLN A 376 12.64 -29.48 19.27
C GLN A 376 13.40 -29.17 17.97
N PRO A 377 14.02 -30.17 17.32
CA PRO A 377 14.87 -29.96 16.15
C PRO A 377 14.13 -29.37 14.94
N TRP A 378 12.83 -29.66 14.80
CA TRP A 378 12.01 -29.20 13.68
C TRP A 378 11.69 -27.69 13.72
N ILE A 379 11.92 -27.03 14.86
CA ILE A 379 11.69 -25.57 14.99
C ILE A 379 12.86 -24.78 14.38
N ARG A 380 14.10 -25.25 14.58
CA ARG A 380 15.32 -24.48 14.28
C ARG A 380 15.48 -24.09 12.79
N PRO A 381 15.26 -24.99 11.81
CA PRO A 381 15.40 -24.64 10.39
C PRO A 381 14.45 -23.52 9.91
N HIS A 382 13.37 -23.30 10.66
CA HIS A 382 12.30 -22.36 10.34
C HIS A 382 12.34 -21.07 11.17
N THR A 383 13.21 -21.01 12.18
CA THR A 383 13.50 -19.83 12.97
C THR A 383 14.73 -19.13 12.42
N ALA A 384 14.63 -17.82 12.20
CA ALA A 384 15.75 -16.97 11.85
C ALA A 384 15.89 -15.86 12.90
N PHE A 385 17.13 -15.46 13.12
CA PHE A 385 17.48 -14.38 14.01
C PHE A 385 17.74 -13.10 13.22
N ILE A 386 17.32 -11.98 13.77
CA ILE A 386 17.58 -10.65 13.22
C ILE A 386 18.42 -9.86 14.22
N PRO A 387 19.42 -9.06 13.78
CA PRO A 387 20.16 -8.21 14.70
C PRO A 387 19.20 -7.33 15.53
N GLN A 388 19.36 -7.34 16.85
CA GLN A 388 18.45 -6.69 17.80
C GLN A 388 18.11 -5.25 17.39
N ARG A 389 19.14 -4.44 17.10
CA ARG A 389 18.97 -3.03 16.73
C ARG A 389 18.15 -2.76 15.47
N LYS A 390 17.97 -3.76 14.59
CA LYS A 390 17.13 -3.59 13.40
C LYS A 390 15.64 -3.52 13.72
N ILE A 391 15.14 -4.25 14.72
CA ILE A 391 13.68 -4.31 14.97
C ILE A 391 13.30 -4.14 16.44
N ASN A 392 14.29 -4.10 17.35
CA ASN A 392 14.08 -4.22 18.78
C ASN A 392 15.23 -3.60 19.61
N SER A 393 15.77 -2.45 19.21
CA SER A 393 16.90 -1.82 19.95
C SER A 393 16.52 -1.48 21.40
N PHE A 394 17.47 -1.52 22.32
CA PHE A 394 17.25 -1.24 23.74
C PHE A 394 17.73 0.16 24.15
N PRO A 395 17.10 0.80 25.15
CA PRO A 395 17.62 2.02 25.74
C PRO A 395 18.90 1.73 26.54
N MET A 396 19.80 2.71 26.67
CA MET A 396 21.12 2.60 27.34
C MET A 396 21.09 2.06 28.79
N GLY A 397 19.93 2.01 29.44
CA GLY A 397 19.77 1.47 30.80
C GLY A 397 19.22 0.03 30.87
N ALA A 398 18.82 -0.56 29.75
CA ALA A 398 18.43 -1.98 29.69
C ALA A 398 19.69 -2.84 29.53
N CYS A 399 19.69 -4.09 30.03
CA CYS A 399 20.87 -4.96 29.97
C CYS A 399 22.13 -4.36 30.63
N SER A 400 21.97 -3.62 31.74
CA SER A 400 23.02 -2.81 32.35
C SER A 400 24.16 -3.60 33.01
N GLU A 401 24.00 -4.92 33.22
CA GLU A 401 24.99 -5.78 33.89
C GLU A 401 26.37 -5.75 33.20
N ASN A 402 26.38 -5.68 31.87
CA ASN A 402 27.60 -5.67 31.06
C ASN A 402 27.92 -4.29 30.46
N GLY A 403 27.20 -3.24 30.85
CA GLY A 403 27.34 -1.89 30.32
C GLY A 403 26.76 -1.70 28.91
N GLU A 404 27.17 -0.62 28.23
CA GLU A 404 26.64 -0.25 26.92
C GLU A 404 27.22 -1.13 25.79
N ASP A 405 26.43 -2.08 25.31
CA ASP A 405 26.71 -2.83 24.07
C ASP A 405 26.18 -2.10 22.81
N PRO A 406 27.03 -1.67 21.87
CA PRO A 406 26.60 -1.04 20.62
C PRO A 406 25.80 -1.96 19.69
N LYS A 407 25.71 -3.27 19.94
CA LYS A 407 24.91 -4.23 19.14
C LYS A 407 23.45 -4.30 19.56
N ILE A 408 23.14 -3.92 20.79
CA ILE A 408 21.82 -4.07 21.42
C ILE A 408 21.20 -2.69 21.65
N HIS A 409 22.01 -1.72 22.07
CA HIS A 409 21.55 -0.37 22.44
C HIS A 409 21.23 0.52 21.25
N TYR A 410 20.25 1.39 21.45
CA TYR A 410 19.77 2.35 20.45
C TYR A 410 20.87 3.35 20.08
N SER A 411 21.15 3.47 18.78
CA SER A 411 22.05 4.48 18.22
C SER A 411 21.27 5.56 17.47
N GLU A 412 21.43 6.81 17.91
CA GLU A 412 20.87 7.97 17.20
C GLU A 412 21.52 8.16 15.82
N ARG A 413 22.81 7.85 15.70
CA ARG A 413 23.58 8.04 14.45
C ARG A 413 23.11 7.11 13.35
N ASP A 414 22.87 5.85 13.72
CA ASP A 414 22.48 4.80 12.76
C ASP A 414 20.96 4.78 12.51
N ARG A 415 20.20 5.57 13.28
CA ARG A 415 18.74 5.71 13.20
C ARG A 415 18.04 4.35 13.27
N ASP A 416 18.23 3.68 14.40
CA ASP A 416 17.60 2.39 14.66
C ASP A 416 16.07 2.50 14.53
N PHE A 417 15.45 1.47 13.95
CA PHE A 417 14.07 1.53 13.47
C PHE A 417 13.03 1.61 14.60
N LEU A 418 13.24 0.83 15.65
CA LEU A 418 12.35 0.66 16.78
C LEU A 418 13.18 0.54 18.06
N VAL A 419 12.71 1.21 19.12
CA VAL A 419 13.21 1.04 20.48
C VAL A 419 12.21 0.29 21.33
N ASN A 420 12.70 -0.65 22.13
CA ASN A 420 11.94 -1.44 23.08
C ASN A 420 12.46 -1.14 24.49
N MET A 421 11.62 -0.53 25.31
CA MET A 421 11.93 -0.24 26.72
C MET A 421 11.63 -1.47 27.58
N ALA A 422 12.16 -2.63 27.18
CA ALA A 422 11.98 -3.88 27.89
C ALA A 422 12.59 -3.77 29.30
N GLY A 423 11.89 -4.28 30.31
CA GLY A 423 12.36 -4.25 31.70
C GLY A 423 12.39 -2.86 32.34
N CYS A 424 11.75 -1.84 31.75
CA CYS A 424 11.71 -0.49 32.34
C CYS A 424 10.92 -0.44 33.65
N GLU A 425 10.08 -1.43 33.92
CA GLU A 425 9.30 -1.58 35.15
C GLU A 425 10.19 -1.92 36.35
N TRP A 426 11.40 -2.42 36.11
CA TRP A 426 12.35 -2.88 37.12
C TRP A 426 13.38 -1.77 37.41
N GLY A 427 12.95 -0.76 38.17
CA GLY A 427 13.84 0.30 38.66
C GLY A 427 14.17 1.42 37.66
N ARG A 428 13.49 1.48 36.50
CA ARG A 428 13.58 2.59 35.54
C ARG A 428 12.23 3.29 35.36
N ASP A 429 12.19 4.36 34.57
CA ASP A 429 10.94 5.07 34.26
C ASP A 429 10.51 4.86 32.82
N CYS A 430 9.63 3.88 32.60
CA CYS A 430 9.04 3.58 31.29
C CYS A 430 8.43 4.80 30.60
N TRP A 431 7.74 5.65 31.36
CA TRP A 431 7.05 6.80 30.79
C TRP A 431 8.03 7.89 30.37
N GLY A 432 9.01 8.21 31.24
CA GLY A 432 10.08 9.16 30.94
C GLY A 432 10.90 8.74 29.73
N GLU A 433 11.29 7.47 29.65
CA GLU A 433 12.01 6.93 28.48
C GLU A 433 11.18 7.03 27.20
N MET A 434 9.92 6.59 27.23
CA MET A 434 9.00 6.67 26.09
C MET A 434 8.81 8.11 25.63
N TYR A 435 8.67 9.05 26.58
CA TYR A 435 8.56 10.47 26.31
C TYR A 435 9.82 11.00 25.61
N ASN A 436 11.00 10.66 26.11
CA ASN A 436 12.28 11.08 25.54
C ASN A 436 12.47 10.55 24.12
N PHE A 437 12.19 9.27 23.86
CA PHE A 437 12.26 8.70 22.51
C PHE A 437 11.21 9.28 21.57
N ARG A 438 10.03 9.62 22.08
CA ARG A 438 9.00 10.32 21.30
C ARG A 438 9.47 11.69 20.85
N GLU A 439 10.08 12.47 21.74
CA GLU A 439 10.66 13.78 21.39
C GLU A 439 11.82 13.64 20.42
N LEU A 440 12.70 12.67 20.65
CA LEU A 440 13.83 12.36 19.78
C LEU A 440 13.35 11.98 18.37
N SER A 441 12.37 11.08 18.25
CA SER A 441 11.77 10.71 16.97
C SER A 441 11.16 11.91 16.26
N ASN A 442 10.47 12.80 16.99
CA ASN A 442 9.92 14.03 16.41
C ASN A 442 11.02 14.98 15.92
N LYS A 443 12.14 15.08 16.63
CA LYS A 443 13.30 15.89 16.25
C LYS A 443 14.01 15.33 15.01
N LEU A 444 14.24 14.02 14.96
CA LEU A 444 14.92 13.35 13.85
C LEU A 444 14.07 13.33 12.56
N ASN A 445 12.76 13.18 12.69
CA ASN A 445 11.83 13.07 11.56
C ASN A 445 11.16 14.38 11.13
N ARG A 446 11.71 15.54 11.53
CA ARG A 446 11.19 16.84 11.06
C ARG A 446 11.29 16.95 9.55
N THR A 447 10.21 17.43 8.94
CA THR A 447 10.18 17.72 7.51
C THR A 447 11.14 18.88 7.17
N PRO A 448 11.65 18.97 5.94
CA PRO A 448 12.51 20.10 5.53
C PRO A 448 11.84 21.47 5.76
N TRP A 449 10.51 21.54 5.58
CA TRP A 449 9.73 22.73 5.84
C TRP A 449 9.64 23.09 7.32
N GLU A 450 9.47 22.11 8.20
CA GLU A 450 9.50 22.33 9.65
C GLU A 450 10.89 22.80 10.09
N LYS A 451 11.96 22.15 9.61
CA LYS A 451 13.34 22.60 9.88
C LYS A 451 13.57 24.04 9.42
N PHE A 452 13.06 24.41 8.25
CA PHE A 452 13.13 25.78 7.74
C PHE A 452 12.34 26.78 8.63
N LYS A 453 11.10 26.43 9.01
CA LYS A 453 10.27 27.27 9.87
C LYS A 453 10.91 27.48 11.25
N ASP A 454 11.48 26.42 11.81
CA ASP A 454 12.18 26.47 13.09
C ASP A 454 13.40 27.38 13.00
N GLY A 455 14.22 27.23 11.96
CA GLY A 455 15.37 28.09 11.72
C GLY A 455 15.01 29.58 11.59
N LEU A 456 13.89 29.90 10.93
CA LEU A 456 13.37 31.28 10.91
C LEU A 456 12.94 31.76 12.30
N SER A 457 12.26 30.91 13.06
CA SER A 457 11.77 31.25 14.40
C SER A 457 12.91 31.46 15.40
N ASP A 458 13.95 30.62 15.32
CA ASP A 458 15.14 30.70 16.16
C ASP A 458 15.98 31.93 15.80
N GLY A 459 16.11 32.23 14.50
CA GLY A 459 16.73 33.47 14.03
C GLY A 459 15.99 34.72 14.55
N PHE A 460 14.65 34.71 14.54
CA PHE A 460 13.86 35.81 15.08
C PHE A 460 14.00 35.95 16.61
N ARG A 461 14.04 34.83 17.35
CA ARG A 461 14.29 34.83 18.80
C ARG A 461 15.67 35.37 19.15
N ALA A 462 16.71 34.93 18.43
CA ALA A 462 18.07 35.42 18.61
C ALA A 462 18.19 36.93 18.32
N LEU A 463 17.53 37.40 17.27
CA LEU A 463 17.47 38.82 16.95
C LEU A 463 16.76 39.62 18.05
N LYS A 464 15.62 39.14 18.54
CA LYS A 464 14.88 39.77 19.65
C LYS A 464 15.72 39.82 20.94
N ALA A 465 16.44 38.75 21.26
CA ALA A 465 17.33 38.71 22.43
C ALA A 465 18.47 39.73 22.30
N ARG A 466 19.07 39.88 21.11
CA ARG A 466 20.09 40.90 20.84
C ARG A 466 19.56 42.33 20.97
N PHE A 467 18.35 42.59 20.49
CA PHE A 467 17.72 43.90 20.66
C PHE A 467 17.37 44.20 22.12
N ALA A 468 16.96 43.19 22.90
CA ALA A 468 16.71 43.34 24.33
C ALA A 468 18.01 43.65 25.10
N ALA A 469 19.08 42.88 24.85
CA ALA A 469 20.39 43.10 25.47
C ALA A 469 20.97 44.48 25.13
N LYS A 470 20.84 44.93 23.87
CA LYS A 470 21.29 46.27 23.47
C LYS A 470 20.50 47.38 24.15
N LYS A 471 19.21 47.15 24.42
CA LYS A 471 18.37 48.12 25.12
C LYS A 471 18.72 48.22 26.61
N GLU A 472 19.08 47.10 27.25
CA GLU A 472 19.59 47.08 28.62
C GLU A 472 20.96 47.80 28.71
N GLU A 473 21.88 47.56 27.77
CA GLU A 473 23.15 48.31 27.69
C GLU A 473 22.93 49.83 27.50
N ASP A 474 21.99 50.24 26.65
CA ASP A 474 21.67 51.65 26.40
C ASP A 474 20.95 52.32 27.61
N GLU A 475 20.33 51.54 28.51
CA GLU A 475 19.70 52.01 29.74
C GLU A 475 20.73 52.13 30.89
N ASP A 476 21.69 51.20 31.02
CA ASP A 476 22.78 51.25 32.00
C ASP A 476 23.79 52.38 31.73
N VAL A 477 24.00 52.79 30.47
CA VAL A 477 24.88 53.93 30.12
C VAL A 477 24.25 55.29 30.45
N LYS A 478 22.94 55.33 30.74
CA LYS A 478 22.20 56.57 31.05
C LYS A 478 21.92 56.78 32.55
N SER A 479 22.17 55.78 33.40
CA SER A 479 22.18 55.92 34.86
C SER A 479 23.56 56.29 35.36
#